data_AF-A0A7S3X9E1-F1
#
_entry.id   AF-A0A7S3X9E1-F1
#
_cell.length_a   1.000
_cell.length_b   1.000
_cell.length_c   1.000
_cell.angle_alpha   90.00
_cell.angle_beta   90.00
_cell.angle_gamma   90.00
#
_symmetry.space_group_name_H-M   'P 1'
#
loop_
_entity.id
_entity.type
_entity.pdbx_description
1 polymer ?
#
loop_
_entity_poly.entity_id
_entity_poly.type
_entity_poly.pdbx_seq_one_letter_code
_entity_poly.pdbx_strand_id
1 'polypeptide(L)'
;DAGIVAASDKAQPESAKKGTDEIDKALAFAKQEGCSSKHPDMQAAKMIAVELRREELTRYALKALQFAKQALGKDQAQEAKLKPGDLMPVGPAMMLAENIEREIETQKGFGAPEQHEYVA
;
A
#
# COMPACT_ATOMS: atom_id res chain seq x y z
N ASP A 1 6.90 8.80 -24.14
CA ASP A 1 5.52 9.23 -23.82
C ASP A 1 5.34 9.32 -22.29
N ALA A 2 5.97 10.32 -21.66
CA ALA A 2 6.12 10.41 -20.20
C ALA A 2 5.09 11.33 -19.51
N GLY A 3 4.24 12.01 -20.29
CA GLY A 3 3.30 13.03 -19.79
C GLY A 3 2.01 12.46 -19.17
N ILE A 4 1.69 11.19 -19.41
CA ILE A 4 0.39 10.61 -19.03
C ILE A 4 0.36 10.17 -17.55
N VAL A 5 1.51 9.84 -16.96
CA VAL A 5 1.56 9.29 -15.59
C VAL A 5 1.50 10.39 -14.53
N ALA A 6 2.07 11.57 -14.80
CA ALA A 6 2.10 12.68 -13.86
C ALA A 6 0.73 13.37 -13.64
N ALA A 7 -0.25 13.09 -14.51
CA ALA A 7 -1.57 13.74 -14.50
C ALA A 7 -2.70 12.83 -13.99
N SER A 8 -2.40 11.63 -13.47
CA SER A 8 -3.41 10.71 -12.95
C SER A 8 -3.54 10.84 -11.44
N ASP A 9 -4.75 11.16 -10.95
CA ASP A 9 -5.06 11.15 -9.51
C ASP A 9 -5.06 9.74 -8.89
N LYS A 10 -4.85 8.69 -9.71
CA LYS A 10 -4.81 7.31 -9.24
C LYS A 10 -3.43 7.01 -8.66
N ALA A 11 -3.40 6.39 -7.49
CA ALA A 11 -2.18 6.09 -6.78
C ALA A 11 -1.13 5.25 -7.57
N GLN A 12 -1.55 4.37 -8.49
CA GLN A 12 -0.66 3.58 -9.37
C GLN A 12 0.64 3.02 -8.72
N PRO A 13 0.56 2.28 -7.59
CA PRO A 13 1.75 1.77 -6.89
C PRO A 13 2.57 0.76 -7.72
N GLU A 14 1.91 -0.08 -8.52
CA GLU A 14 2.56 -1.10 -9.35
C GLU A 14 3.54 -0.52 -10.38
N SER A 15 3.34 0.72 -10.82
CA SER A 15 4.26 1.40 -11.74
C SER A 15 5.60 1.72 -11.07
N ALA A 16 5.58 2.13 -9.80
CA ALA A 16 6.80 2.41 -9.05
C ALA A 16 7.53 1.11 -8.72
N LYS A 17 6.79 0.07 -8.30
CA LYS A 17 7.31 -1.27 -8.06
C LYS A 17 8.05 -1.83 -9.28
N LYS A 18 7.42 -1.77 -10.47
CA LYS A 18 8.03 -2.25 -11.71
C LYS A 18 9.35 -1.52 -12.02
N GLY A 19 9.41 -0.20 -11.81
CA GLY A 19 10.63 0.58 -11.98
C GLY A 19 11.73 0.16 -11.01
N THR A 20 11.40 -0.05 -9.73
CA THR A 20 12.35 -0.57 -8.73
C THR A 20 12.89 -1.95 -9.12
N ASP A 21 12.00 -2.87 -9.50
CA ASP A 21 12.38 -4.25 -9.89
C ASP A 21 13.32 -4.28 -11.10
N GLU A 22 13.11 -3.38 -12.07
CA GLU A 22 13.98 -3.26 -13.26
C GLU A 22 15.38 -2.75 -12.89
N ILE A 23 15.48 -1.77 -11.98
CA ILE A 23 16.77 -1.26 -11.51
C ILE A 23 17.52 -2.31 -10.69
N ASP A 24 16.83 -3.02 -9.80
CA ASP A 24 17.43 -4.08 -8.98
C ASP A 24 17.97 -5.23 -9.86
N LYS A 25 17.26 -5.58 -10.93
CA LYS A 25 17.76 -6.55 -11.93
C LYS A 25 19.00 -6.05 -12.65
N ALA A 26 19.01 -4.79 -13.08
CA ALA A 26 20.17 -4.19 -13.75
C ALA A 26 21.40 -4.14 -12.82
N LEU A 27 21.20 -3.78 -11.55
CA LEU A 27 22.26 -3.79 -10.53
C LEU A 27 22.79 -5.20 -10.26
N ALA A 28 21.90 -6.20 -10.19
CA ALA A 28 22.29 -7.59 -10.01
C ALA A 28 23.12 -8.11 -11.20
N PHE A 29 22.68 -7.80 -12.43
CA PHE A 29 23.41 -8.14 -13.65
C PHE A 29 24.78 -7.46 -13.70
N ALA A 30 24.86 -6.15 -13.44
CA ALA A 30 26.14 -5.43 -13.42
C ALA A 30 27.13 -6.02 -12.40
N LYS A 31 26.64 -6.47 -11.24
CA LYS A 31 27.46 -7.15 -10.23
C LYS A 31 27.95 -8.53 -10.71
N GLN A 32 27.12 -9.28 -11.44
CA GLN A 32 27.51 -10.56 -12.04
C GLN A 32 28.61 -10.40 -13.10
N GLU A 33 28.53 -9.32 -13.89
CA GLU A 33 29.55 -8.92 -14.87
C GLU A 33 30.83 -8.34 -14.22
N GLY A 34 30.94 -8.39 -12.89
CA GLY A 34 32.15 -8.00 -12.15
C GLY A 34 32.23 -6.52 -11.80
N CYS A 35 31.15 -5.74 -11.99
CA CYS A 35 31.14 -4.34 -11.59
C CYS A 35 31.18 -4.20 -10.06
N SER A 36 32.05 -3.30 -9.57
CA SER A 36 32.18 -3.06 -8.13
C SER A 36 30.93 -2.37 -7.58
N SER A 37 30.42 -2.87 -6.46
CA SER A 37 29.30 -2.25 -5.76
C SER A 37 29.61 -0.84 -5.23
N LYS A 38 30.88 -0.45 -5.15
CA LYS A 38 31.32 0.89 -4.75
C LYS A 38 31.44 1.87 -5.92
N HIS A 39 31.17 1.43 -7.15
CA HIS A 39 31.20 2.31 -8.31
C HIS A 39 30.18 3.46 -8.13
N PRO A 40 30.53 4.72 -8.44
CA PRO A 40 29.63 5.86 -8.27
C PRO A 40 28.26 5.66 -8.93
N ASP A 41 28.24 5.13 -10.16
CA ASP A 41 26.98 4.89 -10.88
C ASP A 41 26.14 3.76 -10.27
N MET A 42 26.78 2.74 -9.68
CA MET A 42 26.07 1.68 -8.94
C MET A 42 25.43 2.24 -7.68
N GLN A 43 26.10 3.16 -6.99
CA GLN A 43 25.57 3.85 -5.81
C GLN A 43 24.42 4.79 -6.20
N ALA A 44 24.56 5.54 -7.29
CA ALA A 44 23.52 6.42 -7.81
C ALA A 44 22.27 5.62 -8.20
N ALA A 45 22.41 4.53 -8.95
CA ALA A 45 21.31 3.65 -9.31
C ALA A 45 20.63 3.04 -8.07
N LYS A 46 21.40 2.63 -7.06
CA LYS A 46 20.86 2.14 -5.79
C LYS A 46 20.04 3.21 -5.07
N MET A 47 20.51 4.46 -5.03
CA MET A 47 19.74 5.57 -4.44
C MET A 47 18.42 5.82 -5.16
N ILE A 48 18.42 5.76 -6.49
CA ILE A 48 17.19 5.88 -7.29
C ILE A 48 16.21 4.74 -6.96
N ALA A 49 16.69 3.50 -6.81
CA ALA A 49 15.86 2.37 -6.40
C ALA A 49 15.25 2.58 -4.99
N VAL A 50 16.02 3.13 -4.04
CA VAL A 50 15.49 3.46 -2.69
C VAL A 50 14.38 4.50 -2.77
N GLU A 51 14.58 5.57 -3.53
CA GLU A 51 13.55 6.61 -3.68
C GLU A 51 12.30 6.09 -4.39
N LEU A 52 12.43 5.25 -5.43
CA LEU A 52 11.28 4.62 -6.08
C LEU A 52 10.51 3.68 -5.15
N ARG A 53 11.21 2.98 -4.24
CA ARG A 53 10.56 2.13 -3.24
C ARG A 53 9.82 2.95 -2.18
N ARG A 54 10.35 4.11 -1.81
CA ARG A 54 9.65 5.07 -0.95
C ARG A 54 8.39 5.62 -1.62
N GLU A 55 8.50 5.96 -2.90
CA GLU A 55 7.40 6.41 -3.73
C GLU A 55 6.31 5.33 -3.89
N GLU A 56 6.69 4.07 -4.09
CA GLU A 56 5.79 2.92 -4.11
C GLU A 56 4.96 2.81 -2.82
N LEU A 57 5.61 2.86 -1.65
CA LEU A 57 4.94 2.81 -0.36
C LEU A 57 3.99 4.01 -0.16
N THR A 58 4.42 5.20 -0.57
CA THR A 58 3.60 6.42 -0.52
C THR A 58 2.35 6.27 -1.38
N ARG A 59 2.48 5.66 -2.56
CA ARG A 59 1.36 5.33 -3.44
C ARG A 59 0.42 4.29 -2.84
N TYR A 60 0.94 3.25 -2.18
CA TYR A 60 0.07 2.32 -1.46
C TYR A 60 -0.73 2.99 -0.34
N ALA A 61 -0.10 3.90 0.41
CA ALA A 61 -0.80 4.70 1.42
C ALA A 61 -1.90 5.58 0.80
N LEU A 62 -1.62 6.23 -0.34
CA LEU A 62 -2.61 7.02 -1.08
C LEU A 62 -3.79 6.15 -1.56
N LYS A 63 -3.52 4.93 -2.05
CA LYS A 63 -4.55 3.98 -2.46
C LYS A 63 -5.46 3.61 -1.28
N ALA A 64 -4.88 3.32 -0.11
CA ALA A 64 -5.63 3.02 1.10
C ALA A 64 -6.52 4.21 1.53
N LEU A 65 -5.97 5.43 1.50
CA LEU A 65 -6.71 6.66 1.80
C LEU A 65 -7.88 6.88 0.83
N GLN A 66 -7.69 6.63 -0.47
CA GLN A 66 -8.76 6.72 -1.47
C GLN A 66 -9.89 5.73 -1.19
N PHE A 67 -9.57 4.48 -0.83
CA PHE A 67 -10.58 3.51 -0.43
C PHE A 67 -11.31 3.91 0.84
N ALA A 68 -10.61 4.38 1.86
CA ALA A 68 -11.22 4.85 3.11
C ALA A 68 -12.18 6.03 2.86
N LYS A 69 -11.79 7.01 2.04
CA LYS A 69 -12.66 8.12 1.64
C LYS A 69 -13.90 7.66 0.88
N GLN A 70 -13.76 6.67 0.00
CA GLN A 70 -14.89 6.10 -0.73
C GLN A 70 -15.83 5.32 0.20
N ALA A 71 -15.30 4.56 1.16
CA ALA A 71 -16.10 3.85 2.17
C ALA A 71 -16.89 4.85 3.04
N LEU A 72 -16.21 5.87 3.58
CA LEU A 72 -16.86 6.93 4.34
C LEU A 72 -17.97 7.62 3.55
N GLY A 73 -17.74 7.93 2.27
CA GLY A 73 -18.76 8.53 1.41
C GLY A 73 -19.97 7.62 1.18
N LYS A 74 -19.77 6.29 1.12
CA LYS A 74 -20.88 5.32 1.04
C LYS A 74 -21.67 5.26 2.34
N ASP A 75 -20.97 5.27 3.48
CA ASP A 75 -21.58 5.25 4.80
C ASP A 75 -22.42 6.51 5.02
N GLN A 76 -21.87 7.69 4.71
CA GLN A 76 -22.61 8.97 4.75
C GLN A 76 -23.81 8.98 3.79
N ALA A 77 -23.69 8.39 2.60
CA ALA A 77 -24.79 8.30 1.65
C ALA A 77 -25.88 7.30 2.10
N GLN A 78 -25.54 6.30 2.90
CA GLN A 78 -26.50 5.40 3.55
C GLN A 78 -27.18 6.08 4.74
N GLU A 79 -26.42 6.79 5.57
CA GLU A 79 -26.93 7.59 6.68
C GLU A 79 -27.95 8.64 6.20
N ALA A 80 -27.63 9.38 5.14
CA ALA A 80 -28.54 10.38 4.57
C ALA A 80 -29.86 9.81 4.01
N LYS A 81 -29.94 8.49 3.76
CA LYS A 81 -31.16 7.82 3.29
C LYS A 81 -32.02 7.27 4.44
N LEU A 82 -31.47 7.21 5.65
CA LEU A 82 -32.17 6.73 6.83
C LEU A 82 -33.01 7.86 7.44
N LYS A 83 -34.20 7.53 7.92
CA LYS A 83 -35.06 8.49 8.62
C LYS A 83 -34.53 8.70 10.04
N PRO A 84 -34.79 9.86 10.68
CA PRO A 84 -34.42 10.07 12.07
C PRO A 84 -35.11 9.00 12.96
N GLY A 85 -34.33 8.12 13.57
CA GLY A 85 -34.81 7.02 14.42
C GLY A 85 -34.63 5.61 13.85
N ASP A 86 -34.30 5.46 12.56
CA ASP A 86 -33.89 4.15 12.01
C ASP A 86 -32.42 3.89 12.36
N LEU A 87 -32.15 2.80 13.07
CA LEU A 87 -30.79 2.31 13.32
C LEU A 87 -30.21 1.77 12.01
N MET A 88 -28.96 2.16 11.69
CA MET A 88 -28.22 1.49 10.61
C MET A 88 -28.19 -0.02 10.88
N PRO A 89 -28.52 -0.87 9.89
CA PRO A 89 -28.35 -2.30 10.05
C PRO A 89 -26.86 -2.57 10.29
N VAL A 90 -26.52 -3.13 11.45
CA VAL A 90 -25.15 -3.37 11.94
C VAL A 90 -24.33 -4.33 11.04
N GLY A 91 -24.89 -4.81 9.93
CA GLY A 91 -24.37 -5.91 9.11
C GLY A 91 -23.00 -5.66 8.46
N PRO A 92 -22.79 -4.60 7.64
CA PRO A 92 -21.55 -4.47 6.87
C PRO A 92 -20.32 -4.18 7.73
N ALA A 93 -20.47 -3.30 8.73
CA ALA A 93 -19.39 -2.95 9.65
C ALA A 93 -19.05 -4.11 10.60
N MET A 94 -20.06 -4.85 11.09
CA MET A 94 -19.83 -6.03 11.93
C MET A 94 -19.14 -7.15 11.15
N MET A 95 -19.55 -7.43 9.91
CA MET A 95 -18.86 -8.45 9.08
C MET A 95 -17.43 -8.04 8.74
N LEU A 96 -17.15 -6.75 8.55
CA LEU A 96 -15.78 -6.25 8.37
C LEU A 96 -14.96 -6.41 9.66
N ALA A 97 -15.53 -6.10 10.82
CA ALA A 97 -14.87 -6.30 12.11
C ALA A 97 -14.57 -7.78 12.38
N GLU A 98 -15.54 -8.68 12.14
CA GLU A 98 -15.36 -10.13 12.31
C GLU A 98 -14.27 -10.69 11.38
N ASN A 99 -14.18 -10.18 10.15
CA ASN A 99 -13.11 -10.59 9.22
C ASN A 99 -11.75 -10.12 9.71
N ILE A 100 -11.64 -8.87 10.20
CA ILE A 100 -10.40 -8.33 10.77
C ILE A 100 -9.97 -9.13 12.00
N GLU A 101 -10.88 -9.46 12.92
CA GLU A 101 -10.57 -10.28 14.10
C GLU A 101 -10.07 -11.67 13.72
N ARG A 102 -10.71 -12.31 12.73
CA ARG A 102 -10.27 -13.63 12.22
C ARG A 102 -8.89 -13.57 11.57
N GLU A 103 -8.58 -12.48 10.89
CA GLU A 103 -7.27 -12.27 10.26
C GLU A 103 -6.19 -11.99 11.31
N ILE A 104 -6.53 -11.31 12.42
CA ILE A 104 -5.64 -11.13 13.57
C ILE A 104 -5.36 -12.45 14.27
N GLU A 105 -6.37 -13.29 14.51
CA GLU A 105 -6.18 -14.61 15.14
C GLU A 105 -5.32 -15.56 14.29
N THR A 106 -5.53 -15.57 12.97
CA THR A 106 -4.70 -16.39 12.08
C THR A 106 -3.25 -15.92 12.08
N GLN A 107 -2.99 -14.61 12.05
CA GLN A 107 -1.63 -14.07 12.14
C GLN A 107 -0.96 -14.33 13.51
N LYS A 108 -1.72 -14.31 14.62
CA LYS A 108 -1.23 -14.77 15.93
C LYS A 108 -0.80 -16.24 15.90
N GLY A 109 -1.55 -17.09 15.20
CA GLY A 109 -1.21 -18.50 14.99
C GLY A 109 0.08 -18.74 14.17
N PHE A 110 0.45 -17.79 13.29
CA PHE A 110 1.71 -17.84 12.53
C PHE A 110 2.92 -17.27 13.29
N GLY A 111 2.78 -16.88 14.56
CA GLY A 111 3.88 -16.43 15.41
C GLY A 111 4.13 -14.93 15.41
N ALA A 112 3.13 -14.11 15.05
CA ALA A 112 3.20 -12.66 15.21
C ALA A 112 3.32 -12.29 16.71
N PRO A 113 4.20 -11.36 17.08
CA PRO A 113 4.39 -10.96 18.48
C PRO A 113 3.11 -10.34 19.04
N GLU A 114 2.62 -10.87 20.17
CA GLU A 114 1.37 -10.44 20.84
C GLU A 114 1.39 -8.96 21.28
N GLN A 115 2.56 -8.36 21.40
CA GLN A 115 2.76 -6.99 21.87
C GLN A 115 3.05 -6.05 20.69
N HIS A 116 2.03 -5.75 19.88
CA HIS A 116 2.09 -4.63 18.95
C HIS A 116 0.99 -3.63 19.30
N GLU A 117 1.31 -2.33 19.24
CA GLU A 117 0.51 -1.18 19.71
C GLU A 117 -0.90 -1.07 19.09
N TYR A 118 -1.24 -1.92 18.11
CA TYR A 118 -2.50 -1.95 17.39
C TYR A 118 -3.32 -3.24 17.62
N VAL A 119 -2.91 -4.10 18.57
CA VAL A 119 -3.58 -5.38 18.92
C VAL A 119 -4.43 -5.24 20.20
N ALA A 120 -4.59 -4.02 20.73
CA ALA A 120 -5.39 -3.70 21.91
C ALA A 120 -6.75 -3.10 21.53
#